data_AF-K9H236-F1
#
_entry.id   AF-K9H236-F1
#
_cell.length_a   1.000
_cell.length_b   1.000
_cell.length_c   1.000
_cell.angle_alpha   90.00
_cell.angle_beta   90.00
_cell.angle_gamma   90.00
#
_symmetry.space_group_name_H-M   'P 1'
#
loop_
_entity.id
_entity.type
_entity.pdbx_description
1 polymer ?
#
loop_
_entity_poly.entity_id
_entity_poly.type
_entity_poly.pdbx_seq_one_letter_code
_entity_poly.pdbx_strand_id
1 'polypeptide(L)'
;MGPLIPLALLTITTYLVYHHFIYAYFLSPLSSIPNGHLTSPLSSRWINHKRSTGTEVLAIYDLHQKLGPTVRLGPKELGVNSL
;
A
#
# COMPACT_ATOMS: atom_id res chain seq x y z
N MET A 1 1.96 -36.58 -19.76
CA MET A 1 1.51 -35.52 -18.84
C MET A 1 2.35 -34.28 -19.16
N GLY A 2 1.84 -33.36 -19.99
CA GLY A 2 2.64 -32.27 -20.60
C GLY A 2 3.03 -31.14 -19.63
N PRO A 3 3.91 -30.20 -20.05
CA PRO A 3 4.42 -29.11 -19.22
C PRO A 3 3.39 -28.00 -18.93
N LEU A 4 2.10 -28.28 -19.08
CA LEU A 4 1.02 -27.29 -18.93
C LEU A 4 0.88 -26.81 -17.49
N ILE A 5 1.06 -27.70 -16.51
CA ILE A 5 0.97 -27.37 -15.08
C ILE A 5 2.07 -26.38 -14.65
N PRO A 6 3.37 -26.64 -14.87
CA PRO A 6 4.41 -25.69 -14.48
C PRO A 6 4.30 -24.36 -15.23
N LEU A 7 3.87 -24.36 -16.49
CA LEU A 7 3.64 -23.14 -17.24
C LEU A 7 2.48 -22.31 -16.65
N ALA A 8 1.37 -22.96 -16.29
CA ALA A 8 0.23 -22.29 -15.65
C ALA A 8 0.60 -21.72 -14.26
N LEU A 9 1.41 -22.44 -13.48
CA LEU A 9 1.90 -21.93 -12.19
C LEU A 9 2.78 -20.69 -12.39
N LEU A 10 3.73 -20.75 -13.33
CA LEU A 10 4.61 -19.62 -13.63
C LEU A 10 3.81 -18.37 -14.06
N THR A 11 2.82 -18.52 -14.93
CA THR A 11 2.02 -17.38 -15.40
C THR A 11 1.19 -16.78 -14.28
N ILE A 12 0.54 -17.60 -13.45
CA ILE A 12 -0.23 -17.14 -12.28
C ILE A 12 0.67 -16.42 -11.28
N THR A 13 1.82 -17.01 -10.92
CA THR A 13 2.77 -16.38 -9.99
C THR A 13 3.26 -15.04 -10.51
N THR A 14 3.66 -14.99 -11.79
CA THR A 14 4.12 -13.75 -12.43
C THR A 14 3.03 -12.68 -12.41
N TYR A 15 1.79 -13.06 -12.76
CA TYR A 15 0.65 -12.15 -12.74
C TYR A 15 0.36 -11.60 -11.34
N LEU A 16 0.36 -12.46 -10.31
CA LEU A 16 0.12 -12.04 -8.94
C LEU A 16 1.22 -11.11 -8.42
N VAL A 17 2.49 -11.40 -8.74
CA VAL A 17 3.62 -10.53 -8.37
C VAL A 17 3.49 -9.17 -9.05
N TYR A 18 3.20 -9.16 -10.36
CA TYR A 18 3.01 -7.93 -11.11
C TYR A 18 1.86 -7.08 -10.56
N HIS A 19 0.68 -7.70 -10.39
CA HIS A 19 -0.52 -6.97 -10.01
C HIS A 19 -0.49 -6.51 -8.55
N HIS A 20 0.03 -7.34 -7.64
CA HIS A 20 -0.03 -7.03 -6.21
C HIS A 20 1.19 -6.25 -5.70
N PHE A 21 2.38 -6.46 -6.25
CA PHE A 21 3.58 -5.77 -5.79
C PHE A 21 4.03 -4.68 -6.76
N ILE A 22 4.34 -5.05 -8.01
CA ILE A 22 4.93 -4.10 -8.97
C ILE A 22 3.96 -2.94 -9.22
N TYR A 23 2.69 -3.24 -9.48
CA TYR A 23 1.68 -2.23 -9.70
C TYR A 23 1.45 -1.36 -8.47
N ALA A 24 1.30 -1.95 -7.28
CA ALA A 24 0.98 -1.22 -6.07
C ALA A 24 2.07 -0.20 -5.66
N TYR A 25 3.34 -0.60 -5.78
CA TYR A 25 4.48 0.21 -5.34
C TYR A 25 5.02 1.17 -6.41
N PHE A 26 4.97 0.81 -7.70
CA PHE A 26 5.70 1.56 -8.73
C PHE A 26 4.82 2.14 -9.85
N LEU A 27 3.69 1.52 -10.17
CA LEU A 27 2.88 1.94 -11.33
C LEU A 27 1.56 2.59 -10.93
N SER A 28 1.11 2.38 -9.69
CA SER A 28 -0.12 2.99 -9.17
C SER A 28 -0.01 4.52 -9.21
N PRO A 29 -1.09 5.27 -9.51
CA PRO A 29 -1.08 6.72 -9.42
C PRO A 29 -0.72 7.23 -8.01
N LEU A 30 -0.91 6.40 -6.97
CA LEU A 30 -0.53 6.73 -5.59
C LEU A 30 0.92 6.37 -5.25
N SER A 31 1.71 5.83 -6.19
CA SER A 31 3.12 5.45 -5.96
C SER A 31 4.05 6.64 -5.73
N SER A 32 3.68 7.82 -6.24
CA SER A 32 4.43 9.08 -6.03
C SER A 32 4.23 9.67 -4.63
N ILE A 33 3.22 9.20 -3.90
CA ILE A 33 2.88 9.71 -2.58
C ILE A 33 3.64 8.91 -1.52
N PRO A 34 4.29 9.57 -0.53
CA PRO A 34 5.03 8.86 0.49
C PRO A 34 4.11 7.96 1.32
N ASN A 35 4.55 6.71 1.52
CA ASN A 35 3.78 5.69 2.23
C ASN A 35 3.83 5.92 3.74
N GLY A 36 2.67 5.97 4.39
CA GLY A 36 2.56 6.04 5.84
C GLY A 36 3.02 4.76 6.54
N HIS A 37 2.91 3.62 5.86
CA HIS A 37 3.46 2.35 6.31
C HIS A 37 3.92 1.51 5.11
N LEU A 38 4.87 0.59 5.33
CA LEU A 38 5.36 -0.31 4.27
C LEU A 38 4.23 -1.05 3.57
N THR A 39 3.18 -1.45 4.31
CA THR A 39 2.04 -2.18 3.76
C THR A 39 0.94 -1.28 3.19
N SER A 40 1.06 0.06 3.27
CA SER A 40 0.03 0.98 2.79
C SER A 40 -0.31 0.78 1.31
N PRO A 41 0.63 0.52 0.40
CA PRO A 41 0.30 0.19 -0.99
C PRO A 41 -0.51 -1.09 -1.17
N LEU A 42 -0.34 -2.05 -0.27
CA LEU A 42 -0.90 -3.40 -0.38
C LEU A 42 -2.23 -3.56 0.36
N SER A 43 -2.37 -2.97 1.55
CA SER A 43 -3.57 -3.14 2.38
C SER A 43 -3.79 -1.99 3.36
N SER A 44 -5.06 -1.75 3.71
CA SER A 44 -5.45 -0.80 4.76
C SER A 44 -5.33 -1.37 6.18
N ARG A 45 -4.73 -2.55 6.37
CA ARG A 45 -4.71 -3.23 7.68
C ARG A 45 -4.00 -2.41 8.76
N TRP A 46 -2.88 -1.79 8.41
CA TRP A 46 -2.12 -0.96 9.35
C TRP A 46 -2.95 0.24 9.85
N ILE A 47 -3.54 1.02 8.93
CA ILE A 47 -4.34 2.19 9.33
C ILE A 47 -5.62 1.78 10.06
N ASN A 48 -6.27 0.70 9.65
CA ASN A 48 -7.44 0.16 10.35
C ASN A 48 -7.11 -0.32 11.76
N HIS A 49 -5.91 -0.88 11.98
CA HIS A 49 -5.45 -1.21 13.32
C HIS A 49 -5.21 0.05 14.18
N LYS A 50 -4.66 1.12 13.59
CA LYS A 50 -4.53 2.42 14.28
C LYS A 50 -5.89 3.02 14.64
N ARG A 51 -6.88 2.89 13.77
CA ARG A 51 -8.29 3.25 14.05
C ARG A 51 -8.88 2.44 15.19
N SER A 52 -8.77 1.12 15.14
CA SER A 52 -9.36 0.24 16.15
C SER A 52 -8.73 0.43 17.53
N THR A 53 -7.50 0.92 17.60
CA THR A 53 -6.78 1.23 18.85
C THR A 53 -6.91 2.69 19.28
N GLY A 54 -7.63 3.54 18.52
CA GLY A 54 -7.78 4.97 18.81
C GLY A 54 -6.50 5.79 18.65
N THR A 55 -5.49 5.25 17.97
CA THR A 55 -4.16 5.89 17.80
C THR A 55 -3.95 6.51 16.42
N GLU A 56 -4.99 6.53 15.57
CA GLU A 56 -4.93 7.06 14.21
C GLU A 56 -4.47 8.52 14.16
N VAL A 57 -5.09 9.40 14.96
CA VAL A 57 -4.81 10.85 14.91
C VAL A 57 -3.34 11.15 15.18
N LEU A 58 -2.77 10.55 16.23
CA LEU A 58 -1.36 10.70 16.56
C LEU A 58 -0.45 10.11 15.48
N ALA A 59 -0.79 8.92 14.96
CA ALA A 59 0.00 8.29 13.91
C ALA A 59 0.00 9.12 12.62
N ILE A 60 -1.14 9.65 12.20
CA ILE A 60 -1.26 10.51 11.02
C ILE A 60 -0.54 11.84 11.24
N TYR A 61 -0.66 12.44 12.43
CA TYR A 61 0.08 13.65 12.79
C TYR A 61 1.59 13.45 12.65
N ASP A 62 2.13 12.38 13.25
CA ASP A 62 3.55 12.05 13.17
C ASP A 62 4.02 11.80 11.73
N LEU A 63 3.16 11.18 10.91
CA LEU A 63 3.45 10.98 9.49
C LEU A 63 3.52 12.32 8.74
N HIS A 64 2.61 13.25 9.01
CA HIS A 64 2.65 14.56 8.38
C HIS A 64 3.89 15.37 8.81
N GLN A 65 4.33 15.24 10.06
CA GLN A 65 5.58 15.85 10.53
C GLN A 65 6.82 15.29 9.81
N LYS A 66 6.80 14.01 9.43
CA LYS A 66 7.96 13.32 8.82
C LYS A 66 7.97 13.33 7.29
N LEU A 67 6.81 13.20 6.66
CA LEU A 67 6.66 12.94 5.23
C LEU A 67 6.01 14.11 4.47
N GLY A 68 5.47 15.09 5.19
CA GLY A 68 4.84 16.28 4.62
C GLY A 68 3.31 16.21 4.53
N PRO A 69 2.67 17.11 3.78
CA PRO A 69 1.24 17.39 3.86
C PRO A 69 0.33 16.27 3.31
N THR A 70 0.87 15.38 2.46
CA THR A 70 0.09 14.29 1.85
C THR A 70 0.82 12.97 2.04
N VAL A 71 0.14 12.00 2.64
CA VAL A 71 0.69 10.67 2.94
C VAL A 71 -0.28 9.58 2.51
N ARG A 72 0.23 8.45 2.00
CA ARG A 72 -0.59 7.30 1.61
C ARG A 72 -0.84 6.40 2.81
N LEU A 73 -2.09 6.28 3.24
CA LEU A 73 -2.46 5.45 4.40
C LEU A 73 -2.82 4.02 3.99
N GLY A 74 -3.41 3.86 2.80
CA GLY A 74 -3.82 2.56 2.25
C GLY A 74 -3.79 2.53 0.71
N PRO A 75 -4.23 1.42 0.09
CA PRO A 75 -4.12 1.24 -1.36
C PRO A 75 -4.90 2.29 -2.16
N LYS A 76 -5.97 2.82 -1.55
CA LYS A 76 -6.91 3.80 -2.10
C LYS A 76 -7.22 4.93 -1.12
N GLU A 77 -6.32 5.19 -0.16
CA GLU A 77 -6.58 6.11 0.94
C GLU A 77 -5.39 7.01 1.22
N LEU A 78 -5.66 8.31 1.35
CA LEU A 78 -4.68 9.36 1.59
C LEU A 78 -5.03 10.11 2.87
N GLY A 79 -4.01 10.42 3.66
CA GLY A 79 -4.05 11.45 4.70
C GLY A 79 -3.59 12.77 4.09
N VAL A 80 -4.41 13.80 4.22
CA VAL A 80 -4.11 15.14 3.74
C VAL A 80 -4.22 16.09 4.91
N ASN A 81 -3.19 16.91 5.12
CA ASN A 81 -3.19 17.96 6.11
C ASN A 81 -2.96 19.30 5.42
N SER A 82 -3.96 20.18 5.47
CA SER A 82 -3.81 21.59 5.13
C SER A 82 -3.31 22.32 6.37
N LEU A 83 -2.13 22.95 6.29
CA LEU A 83 -1.63 23.87 7.31
C LEU A 83 -2.67 24.94 7.65
#